data_AF-X1CI21-F1
#
_entry.id   AF-X1CI21-F1
#
_cell.length_a   1.000
_cell.length_b   1.000
_cell.length_c   1.000
_cell.angle_alpha   90.00
_cell.angle_beta   90.00
_cell.angle_gamma   90.00
#
_symmetry.space_group_name_H-M   'P 1'
#
loop_
_entity.id
_entity.type
_entity.pdbx_description
1 polymer ?
#
loop_
_entity_poly.entity_id
_entity_poly.type
_entity_poly.pdbx_seq_one_letter_code
_entity_poly.pdbx_strand_id
1 'polypeptide(L)'
;MQLTIPGNLMTTAMAVMPHTDVERALEVALSLDVPFWPQLPNYSYYEDMYVQAAEHFPGMVLDVAKRTLRFSLEKFIDELEETMTHFEEPQYFDISESYSIVYHR
;
A
#
# COMPACT_ATOMS: atom_id res chain seq x y z
N MET A 1 -7.61 8.54 -26.80
CA MET A 1 -8.65 7.49 -26.83
C MET A 1 -9.68 7.85 -25.79
N GLN A 2 -10.97 7.84 -26.08
CA GLN A 2 -11.97 8.28 -25.11
C GLN A 2 -12.25 7.13 -24.12
N LEU A 3 -11.61 7.19 -22.94
CA LEU A 3 -11.89 6.30 -21.81
C LEU A 3 -12.78 7.05 -20.82
N THR A 4 -14.04 6.68 -20.80
CA THR A 4 -15.08 7.13 -19.86
C THR A 4 -15.75 5.84 -19.43
N ILE A 5 -15.37 5.30 -18.28
CA ILE A 5 -15.59 3.88 -17.93
C ILE A 5 -17.07 3.64 -17.52
N PRO A 6 -17.96 3.26 -18.46
CA PRO A 6 -18.79 2.07 -18.23
C PRO A 6 -18.53 0.92 -19.21
N GLY A 7 -18.87 -0.30 -18.77
CA GLY A 7 -18.26 -1.59 -19.15
C GLY A 7 -18.30 -2.05 -20.62
N ASN A 8 -17.15 -2.56 -21.06
CA ASN A 8 -16.84 -3.17 -22.38
C ASN A 8 -15.87 -4.37 -22.22
N LEU A 9 -16.02 -5.18 -21.16
CA LEU A 9 -15.11 -6.30 -20.83
C LEU A 9 -13.62 -5.88 -20.75
N MET A 10 -13.37 -4.68 -20.24
CA MET A 10 -12.01 -4.16 -20.06
C MET A 10 -11.22 -5.02 -19.07
N THR A 11 -9.96 -5.26 -19.39
CA THR A 11 -9.03 -6.03 -18.55
C THR A 11 -8.52 -5.21 -17.37
N THR A 12 -8.42 -5.87 -16.22
CA THR A 12 -7.81 -5.34 -15.00
C THR A 12 -7.39 -6.52 -14.10
N ALA A 13 -6.83 -6.24 -12.93
CA ALA A 13 -6.45 -7.25 -11.95
C ALA A 13 -6.80 -6.83 -10.51
N MET A 14 -6.76 -7.78 -9.57
CA MET A 14 -6.90 -7.55 -8.12
C MET A 14 -5.63 -6.93 -7.47
N ALA A 15 -4.76 -6.33 -8.30
CA ALA A 15 -3.55 -5.58 -7.95
C ALA A 15 -2.36 -6.32 -7.32
N VAL A 16 -2.56 -7.34 -6.48
CA VAL A 16 -1.45 -8.09 -5.86
C VAL A 16 -0.73 -8.95 -6.90
N MET A 17 0.59 -8.80 -7.00
CA MET A 17 1.41 -9.49 -8.00
C MET A 17 2.57 -10.27 -7.36
N PRO A 18 2.92 -11.47 -7.86
CA PRO A 18 4.01 -12.28 -7.31
C PRO A 18 5.41 -11.80 -7.73
N HIS A 19 5.51 -10.62 -8.34
CA HIS A 19 6.74 -10.10 -8.92
C HIS A 19 7.73 -9.66 -7.83
N THR A 20 9.02 -9.86 -8.10
CA THR A 20 10.14 -9.32 -7.32
C THR A 20 10.92 -8.26 -8.09
N ASP A 21 10.54 -8.01 -9.36
CA ASP A 21 11.08 -6.96 -10.21
C ASP A 21 10.01 -5.88 -10.36
N VAL A 22 10.31 -4.70 -9.83
CA VAL A 22 9.39 -3.55 -9.75
C VAL A 22 9.04 -3.02 -11.14
N GLU A 23 10.04 -2.87 -12.03
CA GLU A 23 9.82 -2.30 -13.36
C GLU A 23 8.92 -3.20 -14.19
N ARG A 24 9.16 -4.51 -14.13
CA ARG A 24 8.34 -5.50 -14.84
C ARG A 24 6.91 -5.53 -14.31
N ALA A 25 6.72 -5.38 -12.99
CA ALA A 25 5.39 -5.33 -12.41
C ALA A 25 4.60 -4.10 -12.88
N LEU A 26 5.25 -2.93 -12.89
CA LEU A 26 4.67 -1.68 -13.39
C LEU A 26 4.34 -1.76 -14.87
N GLU A 27 5.26 -2.29 -15.70
CA GLU A 27 5.02 -2.49 -17.14
C GLU A 27 3.74 -3.28 -17.39
N VAL A 28 3.55 -4.40 -16.68
CA VAL A 28 2.35 -5.23 -16.81
C VAL A 28 1.12 -4.52 -16.28
N ALA A 29 1.19 -3.94 -15.07
CA ALA A 29 0.04 -3.31 -14.42
C ALA A 29 -0.51 -2.11 -15.20
N LEU A 30 0.38 -1.32 -15.81
CA LEU A 30 0.04 -0.15 -16.62
C LEU A 30 -0.33 -0.51 -18.08
N SER A 31 -0.12 -1.76 -18.51
CA SER A 31 -0.48 -2.23 -19.85
C SER A 31 -1.96 -2.63 -20.02
N LEU A 32 -2.71 -2.79 -18.92
CA LEU A 32 -4.12 -3.21 -18.96
C LEU A 32 -5.06 -2.06 -19.36
N ASP A 33 -6.26 -2.42 -19.80
CA ASP A 33 -7.28 -1.44 -20.20
C ASP A 33 -7.66 -0.50 -19.03
N VAL A 34 -7.76 -1.07 -17.82
CA VAL A 34 -7.89 -0.33 -16.56
C VAL A 34 -6.63 -0.61 -15.72
N PRO A 35 -5.64 0.30 -15.76
CA PRO A 35 -4.38 0.12 -15.04
C PRO A 35 -4.57 0.24 -13.53
N PHE A 36 -3.61 -0.27 -12.79
CA PHE A 36 -3.61 -0.25 -11.32
C PHE A 36 -2.18 -0.08 -10.79
N TRP A 37 -2.04 0.37 -9.54
CA TRP A 37 -0.77 0.32 -8.82
C TRP A 37 -0.59 -1.05 -8.17
N PRO A 38 0.45 -1.83 -8.52
CA PRO A 38 0.59 -3.21 -8.08
C PRO A 38 1.12 -3.32 -6.65
N GLN A 39 0.55 -4.20 -5.81
CA GLN A 39 1.18 -4.56 -4.53
C GLN A 39 2.17 -5.71 -4.74
N LEU A 40 3.38 -5.58 -4.17
CA LEU A 40 4.51 -6.49 -4.41
C LEU A 40 5.02 -7.17 -3.13
N PRO A 41 4.20 -7.96 -2.40
CA PRO A 41 4.58 -8.55 -1.11
C PRO A 41 5.77 -9.53 -1.19
N ASN A 42 6.11 -10.03 -2.38
CA ASN A 42 7.30 -10.85 -2.61
C ASN A 42 8.57 -10.03 -2.78
N TYR A 43 8.49 -8.78 -3.25
CA TYR A 43 9.61 -7.85 -3.30
C TYR A 43 9.99 -7.40 -1.89
N SER A 44 9.00 -6.99 -1.10
CA SER A 44 9.18 -6.57 0.30
C SER A 44 7.89 -6.77 1.07
N TYR A 45 7.96 -7.17 2.34
CA TYR A 45 6.76 -7.27 3.19
C TYR A 45 6.14 -5.89 3.47
N TYR A 46 6.91 -4.82 3.31
CA TYR A 46 6.40 -3.45 3.37
C TYR A 46 5.38 -3.15 2.26
N GLU A 47 5.47 -3.83 1.11
CA GLU A 47 4.53 -3.70 -0.02
C GLU A 47 3.22 -4.50 0.17
N ASP A 48 3.06 -5.19 1.30
CA ASP A 48 1.80 -5.86 1.62
C ASP A 48 0.72 -4.81 1.90
N MET A 49 -0.47 -4.99 1.32
CA MET A 49 -1.53 -3.98 1.38
C MET A 49 -1.93 -3.64 2.83
N TYR A 50 -1.91 -4.63 3.74
CA TYR A 50 -2.29 -4.40 5.12
C TYR A 50 -1.21 -3.65 5.88
N VAL A 51 0.05 -3.86 5.51
CA VAL A 51 1.21 -3.16 6.08
C VAL A 51 1.22 -1.71 5.62
N GLN A 52 0.94 -1.44 4.34
CA GLN A 52 0.75 -0.09 3.80
C GLN A 52 -0.41 0.64 4.46
N ALA A 53 -1.58 0.01 4.52
CA ALA A 53 -2.78 0.64 5.10
C ALA A 53 -2.66 0.89 6.61
N ALA A 54 -1.78 0.17 7.30
CA ALA A 54 -1.53 0.35 8.72
C ALA A 54 -0.37 1.31 9.03
N GLU A 55 0.34 1.81 8.01
CA GLU A 55 1.37 2.82 8.20
C GLU A 55 0.77 4.04 8.93
N HIS A 56 1.48 4.53 9.95
CA HIS A 56 1.03 5.61 10.84
C HIS A 56 -0.21 5.32 11.71
N PHE A 57 -0.77 4.11 11.66
CA PHE A 57 -1.83 3.73 12.57
C PHE A 57 -1.25 3.52 14.00
N PRO A 58 -1.80 4.19 15.04
CA PRO A 58 -1.30 4.07 16.40
C PRO A 58 -1.38 2.62 16.87
N GLY A 59 -0.34 2.15 17.54
CA GLY A 59 -0.28 0.78 18.03
C GLY A 59 0.11 -0.27 16.98
N MET A 60 0.47 0.12 15.75
CA MET A 60 1.02 -0.78 14.75
C MET A 60 2.28 -1.48 15.26
N VAL A 61 2.34 -2.80 15.14
CA VAL A 61 3.51 -3.62 15.46
C VAL A 61 3.83 -4.51 14.25
N LEU A 62 4.90 -4.16 13.54
CA LEU A 62 5.36 -4.86 12.34
C LEU A 62 6.58 -5.72 12.65
N ASP A 63 6.49 -7.02 12.35
CA ASP A 63 7.64 -7.94 12.35
C ASP A 63 7.90 -8.40 10.91
N VAL A 64 8.88 -7.77 10.26
CA VAL A 64 9.25 -8.04 8.86
C VAL A 64 9.86 -9.42 8.69
N ALA A 65 10.62 -9.90 9.68
CA ALA A 65 11.28 -11.20 9.62
C ALA A 65 10.25 -12.35 9.69
N LYS A 66 9.24 -12.21 10.56
CA LYS A 66 8.15 -13.19 10.68
C LYS A 66 6.97 -12.91 9.75
N ARG A 67 7.00 -11.81 9.01
CA ARG A 67 5.92 -11.32 8.15
C ARG A 67 4.58 -11.26 8.88
N THR A 68 4.56 -10.58 10.03
CA THR A 68 3.33 -10.39 10.80
C THR A 68 3.08 -8.92 11.11
N LEU A 69 1.83 -8.51 10.93
CA LEU A 69 1.29 -7.24 11.41
C LEU A 69 0.35 -7.51 12.59
N ARG A 70 0.50 -6.75 13.66
CA ARG A 70 -0.33 -6.81 14.87
C ARG A 70 -0.63 -5.40 15.37
N PHE A 71 -1.61 -5.30 16.27
CA PHE A 71 -1.94 -4.06 16.94
C PHE A 71 -1.86 -4.26 18.46
N SER A 72 -1.14 -3.36 19.13
CA SER A 72 -1.02 -3.34 20.59
C SER A 72 -1.89 -2.23 21.15
N LEU A 73 -2.77 -2.57 22.10
CA LEU A 73 -3.62 -1.59 22.77
C LEU A 73 -2.81 -0.61 23.63
N GLU A 74 -1.77 -1.08 24.30
CA GLU A 74 -0.87 -0.24 25.11
C GLU A 74 -0.19 0.81 24.23
N LYS A 75 0.46 0.37 23.15
CA LYS A 75 1.10 1.26 22.18
C LYS A 75 0.10 2.19 21.49
N PHE A 76 -1.11 1.72 21.21
CA PHE A 76 -2.18 2.56 20.66
C PHE A 76 -2.52 3.72 21.60
N ILE A 77 -2.68 3.46 22.90
CA ILE A 77 -3.00 4.50 23.89
C ILE A 77 -1.87 5.53 23.98
N ASP A 78 -0.62 5.07 23.94
CA ASP A 78 0.56 5.94 24.03
C ASP A 78 0.74 6.83 22.79
N GLU A 79 0.37 6.34 21.60
CA GLU A 79 0.56 7.04 20.33
C GLU A 79 -0.66 7.85 19.87
N LEU A 80 -1.84 7.58 20.42
CA LEU A 80 -3.11 8.17 19.96
C LEU A 80 -3.10 9.70 19.98
N GLU A 81 -2.56 10.33 21.02
CA GLU A 81 -2.53 11.79 21.15
C GLU A 81 -1.70 12.44 20.03
N GLU A 82 -0.54 11.87 19.73
CA GLU A 82 0.32 12.34 18.63
C GLU A 82 -0.37 12.13 17.27
N THR A 83 -0.91 10.94 17.02
CA THR A 83 -1.67 10.65 15.79
C THR A 83 -2.82 11.65 15.59
N MET A 84 -3.56 11.97 16.65
CA MET A 84 -4.68 12.92 16.58
C MET A 84 -4.20 14.37 16.38
N THR A 85 -2.99 14.72 16.80
CA THR A 85 -2.40 16.04 16.55
C THR A 85 -2.17 16.28 15.05
N HIS A 86 -1.84 15.22 14.31
CA HIS A 86 -1.66 15.25 12.84
C HIS A 86 -2.97 15.06 12.05
N PHE A 87 -4.15 15.02 12.69
CA PHE A 87 -5.39 14.67 12.01
C PHE A 87 -5.75 15.56 10.81
N GLU A 88 -5.37 16.84 10.87
CA GLU A 88 -5.58 17.82 9.79
C GLU A 88 -4.43 17.85 8.77
N GLU A 89 -3.47 16.92 8.85
CA GLU A 89 -2.32 16.78 7.97
C GLU A 89 -2.41 15.47 7.18
N PRO A 90 -3.22 15.38 6.10
CA PRO A 90 -3.42 14.14 5.35
C PRO A 90 -2.12 13.48 4.85
N GLN A 91 -1.09 14.29 4.58
CA GLN A 91 0.23 13.80 4.13
C GLN A 91 0.95 12.97 5.18
N TYR A 92 0.64 13.16 6.47
CA TYR A 92 1.16 12.33 7.56
C TYR A 92 0.70 10.88 7.43
N PHE A 93 -0.49 10.65 6.85
CA PHE A 93 -1.10 9.33 6.69
C PHE A 93 -0.95 8.78 5.26
N ASP A 94 -0.19 9.46 4.40
CA ASP A 94 0.09 8.96 3.06
C ASP A 94 1.12 7.83 3.12
N ILE A 95 1.07 6.91 2.14
CA ILE A 95 2.00 5.78 2.12
C ILE A 95 3.40 6.31 1.82
N SER A 96 4.38 6.07 2.69
CA SER A 96 5.74 6.55 2.45
C SER A 96 6.48 5.73 1.38
N GLU A 97 7.57 6.27 0.84
CA GLU A 97 8.44 5.54 -0.11
C GLU A 97 8.98 4.22 0.48
N SER A 98 9.07 4.12 1.81
CA SER A 98 9.52 2.90 2.49
C SER A 98 8.45 1.81 2.54
N TYR A 99 7.17 2.18 2.46
CA TYR A 99 6.04 1.26 2.44
C TYR A 99 5.48 1.02 1.04
N SER A 100 5.81 1.86 0.05
CA SER A 100 5.59 1.51 -1.35
C SER A 100 6.61 2.14 -2.29
N ILE A 101 7.33 1.30 -3.03
CA ILE A 101 8.25 1.71 -4.09
C ILE A 101 7.52 2.04 -5.40
N VAL A 102 6.30 1.52 -5.58
CA VAL A 102 5.52 1.70 -6.81
C VAL A 102 4.59 2.91 -6.77
N TYR A 103 4.12 3.31 -5.58
CA TYR A 103 3.12 4.36 -5.43
C TYR A 103 3.66 5.75 -5.80
N HIS A 104 4.95 5.99 -5.55
CA HIS A 104 5.62 7.26 -5.82
C HIS A 104 6.24 7.34 -7.23
N ARG A 105 5.87 6.44 -8.14
CA ARG A 105 6.42 6.33 -9.50
C ARG A 105 5.41 6.67 -10.58
#